data_AF-A0A925YIA4-F1
#
_entry.id   AF-A0A925YIA4-F1
#
_cell.length_a   1.000
_cell.length_b   1.000
_cell.length_c   1.000
_cell.angle_alpha   90.00
_cell.angle_beta   90.00
_cell.angle_gamma   90.00
#
_symmetry.space_group_name_H-M   'P 1'
#
loop_
_entity.id
_entity.type
_entity.pdbx_description
1 polymer ?
#
loop_
_entity_poly.entity_id
_entity_poly.type
_entity_poly.pdbx_seq_one_letter_code
_entity_poly.pdbx_strand_id
1 'polypeptide(L)'
;MKPNTVTRAIQDQVEANRSGMGHAETFAGHRARLTQEIAARAPAGGKGRLCLLGAGNAFDVDLDALAARFNEIHLVDIDGAALEGARSRVLPGARGQLHLHAPVDISGSWDRLGEWVRRETQVDSWRAEVAPAAARVVAALPGPFDVVVSCCMLTQLQLALLQEIGDRHPAFESLRGLMNAVHVRVITGLLAPSGRGLLVTDLTTDETYPLDVVGPDADLQKLMADLVSVGNVIHAAHPGLLSAEIRRDPVLAAAFNVRFPVGPWLWHNGPERIFLVYGMEISSKAGEAQTRDKTDNKTTGEKMAKAPAMEPGSSEMPAGTPAAATAGTRLGGEPLGIVEMDNVIPKLYEDLIEAEANSLGWYFHAESARPNLGFAENYGGFYHMSYDGLADNPVGSAINAVLVPLLFIFCDKAKIPFNNLIRVRLGMFAKTPIDVEYHNPHVDFYVPHNVALYYVNDSDGDTVVFNETSDQIDLEQSARHANEKKFTQLKRISPKKGRMMAFDGRHYHASMHPM
;
A
#
# COMPACT_ATOMS: atom_id res chain seq x y z
N MET A 1 3.31 -8.13 -34.83
CA MET A 1 2.95 -6.97 -33.98
C MET A 1 2.46 -7.53 -32.66
N LYS A 2 2.99 -7.06 -31.52
CA LYS A 2 2.37 -7.38 -30.22
C LYS A 2 0.93 -6.79 -30.24
N PRO A 3 -0.09 -7.48 -29.72
CA PRO A 3 -1.42 -6.89 -29.59
C PRO A 3 -1.32 -5.54 -28.89
N ASN A 4 -2.18 -4.58 -29.25
CA ASN A 4 -2.34 -3.36 -28.47
C ASN A 4 -2.70 -3.75 -27.02
N THR A 5 -2.09 -3.11 -26.02
CA THR A 5 -2.28 -3.38 -24.58
C THR A 5 -3.76 -3.50 -24.19
N VAL A 6 -4.62 -2.66 -24.79
CA VAL A 6 -6.09 -2.72 -24.66
C VAL A 6 -6.66 -4.06 -25.11
N THR A 7 -6.25 -4.55 -26.27
CA THR A 7 -6.74 -5.81 -26.83
C THR A 7 -6.34 -7.01 -25.97
N ARG A 8 -5.15 -6.98 -25.38
CA ARG A 8 -4.67 -8.08 -24.53
C ARG A 8 -5.44 -8.16 -23.21
N ALA A 9 -5.61 -7.05 -22.50
CA ALA A 9 -6.36 -7.10 -21.24
C ALA A 9 -7.86 -7.38 -21.42
N ILE A 10 -8.45 -6.96 -22.55
CA ILE A 10 -9.78 -7.42 -22.96
C ILE A 10 -9.77 -8.94 -23.09
N GLN A 11 -8.78 -9.52 -23.78
CA GLN A 11 -8.67 -10.97 -23.94
C GLN A 11 -8.46 -11.69 -22.61
N ASP A 12 -7.63 -11.15 -21.71
CA ASP A 12 -7.37 -11.74 -20.40
C ASP A 12 -8.65 -11.73 -19.54
N GLN A 13 -9.43 -10.65 -19.56
CA GLN A 13 -10.72 -10.60 -18.86
C GLN A 13 -11.76 -11.54 -19.45
N VAL A 14 -11.84 -11.63 -20.79
CA VAL A 14 -12.72 -12.58 -21.49
C VAL A 14 -12.34 -14.02 -21.14
N GLU A 15 -11.04 -14.33 -21.06
CA GLU A 15 -10.57 -15.67 -20.68
C GLU A 15 -10.84 -15.96 -19.20
N ALA A 16 -10.68 -14.98 -18.31
CA ALA A 16 -11.08 -15.11 -16.91
C ALA A 16 -12.59 -15.36 -16.75
N ASN A 17 -13.44 -14.67 -17.52
CA ASN A 17 -14.87 -14.95 -17.53
C ASN A 17 -15.16 -16.34 -18.11
N ARG A 18 -14.46 -16.75 -19.16
CA ARG A 18 -14.63 -18.08 -19.76
C ARG A 18 -14.23 -19.20 -18.79
N SER A 19 -13.14 -19.04 -18.05
CA SER A 19 -12.65 -20.05 -17.12
C SER A 19 -13.60 -20.29 -15.94
N GLY A 20 -14.40 -19.30 -15.55
CA GLY A 20 -15.46 -19.47 -14.54
C GLY A 20 -16.67 -20.27 -15.02
N MET A 21 -16.86 -20.46 -16.33
CA MET A 21 -18.00 -21.21 -16.88
C MET A 21 -17.94 -22.68 -16.45
N GLY A 22 -19.06 -23.21 -15.97
CA GLY A 22 -19.14 -24.57 -15.41
C GLY A 22 -18.77 -24.67 -13.93
N HIS A 23 -18.31 -23.58 -13.30
CA HIS A 23 -17.91 -23.54 -11.89
C HIS A 23 -18.78 -22.63 -11.01
N ALA A 24 -19.91 -22.14 -11.51
CA ALA A 24 -20.80 -21.20 -10.80
C ALA A 24 -21.21 -21.62 -9.37
N GLU A 25 -21.30 -22.93 -9.10
CA GLU A 25 -21.63 -23.45 -7.77
C GLU A 25 -20.52 -23.22 -6.74
N THR A 26 -19.24 -23.19 -7.17
CA THR A 26 -18.11 -22.90 -6.25
C THR A 26 -18.23 -21.51 -5.63
N PHE A 27 -18.84 -20.57 -6.35
CA PHE A 27 -19.06 -19.19 -5.91
C PHE A 27 -20.16 -19.04 -4.86
N ALA A 28 -20.91 -20.09 -4.50
CA ALA A 28 -22.13 -19.98 -3.70
C ALA A 28 -21.95 -19.22 -2.37
N GLY A 29 -20.85 -19.49 -1.64
CA GLY A 29 -20.55 -18.79 -0.39
C GLY A 29 -20.30 -17.29 -0.59
N HIS A 30 -19.45 -16.95 -1.55
CA HIS A 30 -19.17 -15.56 -1.91
C HIS A 30 -20.44 -14.86 -2.42
N ARG A 31 -21.21 -15.52 -3.29
CA ARG A 31 -22.46 -15.04 -3.86
C ARG A 31 -23.49 -14.67 -2.80
N ALA A 32 -23.72 -15.58 -1.85
CA ALA A 32 -24.64 -15.35 -0.76
C ALA A 32 -24.21 -14.14 0.09
N ARG A 33 -22.92 -14.07 0.44
CA ARG A 33 -22.37 -13.00 1.28
C ARG A 33 -22.41 -11.64 0.59
N LEU A 34 -21.92 -11.55 -0.65
CA LEU A 34 -21.89 -10.30 -1.39
C LEU A 34 -23.31 -9.79 -1.67
N THR A 35 -24.23 -10.67 -2.09
CA THR A 35 -25.64 -10.31 -2.28
C THR A 35 -26.26 -9.74 -1.00
N GLN A 36 -26.00 -10.35 0.15
CA GLN A 36 -26.49 -9.87 1.44
C GLN A 36 -25.98 -8.45 1.74
N GLU A 37 -24.69 -8.20 1.54
CA GLU A 37 -24.08 -6.90 1.76
C GLU A 37 -24.63 -5.82 0.82
N ILE A 38 -24.87 -6.16 -0.45
CA ILE A 38 -25.48 -5.24 -1.43
C ILE A 38 -26.93 -4.95 -1.04
N ALA A 39 -27.73 -5.98 -0.76
CA ALA A 39 -29.14 -5.84 -0.40
C ALA A 39 -29.35 -5.05 0.91
N ALA A 40 -28.42 -5.15 1.87
CA ALA A 40 -28.45 -4.38 3.12
C ALA A 40 -28.27 -2.86 2.90
N ARG A 41 -27.75 -2.47 1.73
CA ARG A 41 -27.51 -1.07 1.33
C ARG A 41 -28.56 -0.54 0.37
N ALA A 42 -29.52 -1.37 -0.05
CA ALA A 42 -30.62 -0.94 -0.90
C ALA A 42 -31.44 0.18 -0.23
N PRO A 43 -31.86 1.21 -0.96
CA PRO A 43 -32.68 2.28 -0.41
C PRO A 43 -34.07 1.78 0.00
N ALA A 44 -34.64 2.40 1.04
CA ALA A 44 -35.96 2.05 1.54
C ALA A 44 -37.03 2.32 0.47
N GLY A 45 -37.80 1.29 0.09
CA GLY A 45 -38.91 1.40 -0.87
C GLY A 45 -38.70 0.70 -2.22
N GLY A 46 -37.58 -0.01 -2.42
CA GLY A 46 -37.38 -0.88 -3.58
C GLY A 46 -37.04 -0.17 -4.88
N LYS A 47 -36.99 1.17 -4.89
CA LYS A 47 -36.77 2.00 -6.10
C LYS A 47 -35.31 2.35 -6.38
N GLY A 48 -34.37 1.60 -5.81
CA GLY A 48 -32.94 1.92 -5.92
C GLY A 48 -32.34 1.57 -7.27
N ARG A 49 -31.28 2.28 -7.64
CA ARG A 49 -30.41 1.97 -8.78
C ARG A 49 -29.09 1.40 -8.29
N LEU A 50 -28.76 0.19 -8.73
CA LEU A 50 -27.53 -0.53 -8.40
C LEU A 50 -26.59 -0.53 -9.61
N CYS A 51 -25.30 -0.28 -9.39
CA CYS A 51 -24.25 -0.45 -10.38
C CYS A 51 -23.22 -1.47 -9.89
N LEU A 52 -22.98 -2.53 -10.67
CA LEU A 52 -21.98 -3.56 -10.43
C LEU A 52 -20.83 -3.40 -11.41
N LEU A 53 -19.70 -2.90 -10.92
CA LEU A 53 -18.46 -2.73 -11.68
C LEU A 53 -17.67 -4.05 -11.72
N GLY A 54 -17.40 -4.55 -12.92
CA GLY A 54 -16.78 -5.85 -13.16
C GLY A 54 -17.73 -6.99 -12.88
N ALA A 55 -18.95 -6.90 -13.40
CA ALA A 55 -19.96 -7.91 -13.14
C ALA A 55 -19.61 -9.27 -13.78
N GLY A 56 -18.86 -9.29 -14.89
CA GLY A 56 -18.50 -10.51 -15.61
C GLY A 56 -19.70 -11.42 -15.87
N ASN A 57 -19.58 -12.69 -15.47
CA ASN A 57 -20.69 -13.65 -15.50
C ASN A 57 -21.73 -13.46 -14.39
N ALA A 58 -21.52 -12.53 -13.47
CA ALA A 58 -22.30 -12.28 -12.28
C ALA A 58 -22.47 -13.51 -11.38
N PHE A 59 -21.48 -14.40 -11.33
CA PHE A 59 -21.50 -15.54 -10.40
C PHE A 59 -21.29 -15.12 -8.95
N ASP A 60 -20.75 -13.91 -8.74
CA ASP A 60 -20.51 -13.30 -7.43
C ASP A 60 -21.77 -12.75 -6.77
N VAL A 61 -22.90 -12.67 -7.48
CA VAL A 61 -24.15 -12.10 -6.95
C VAL A 61 -25.37 -12.90 -7.40
N ASP A 62 -26.42 -12.89 -6.59
CA ASP A 62 -27.73 -13.40 -6.96
C ASP A 62 -28.54 -12.24 -7.55
N LEU A 63 -28.57 -12.16 -8.88
CA LEU A 63 -29.24 -11.10 -9.61
C LEU A 63 -30.76 -11.11 -9.41
N ASP A 64 -31.38 -12.27 -9.19
CA ASP A 64 -32.82 -12.37 -8.94
C ASP A 64 -33.16 -11.82 -7.55
N ALA A 65 -32.35 -12.14 -6.53
CA ALA A 65 -32.51 -11.59 -5.19
C ALA A 65 -32.27 -10.07 -5.15
N LEU A 66 -31.31 -9.57 -5.93
CA LEU A 66 -31.08 -8.13 -6.09
C LEU A 66 -32.21 -7.44 -6.85
N ALA A 67 -32.78 -8.06 -7.88
CA ALA A 67 -33.92 -7.52 -8.64
C ALA A 67 -35.21 -7.44 -7.79
N ALA A 68 -35.26 -8.12 -6.66
CA ALA A 68 -36.33 -7.94 -5.67
C ALA A 68 -36.14 -6.70 -4.78
N ARG A 69 -34.96 -6.07 -4.79
CA ARG A 69 -34.58 -4.94 -3.92
C ARG A 69 -34.27 -3.64 -4.67
N PHE A 70 -33.94 -3.74 -5.95
CA PHE A 70 -33.58 -2.62 -6.82
C PHE A 70 -34.52 -2.56 -8.01
N ASN A 71 -34.79 -1.36 -8.52
CA ASN A 71 -35.58 -1.17 -9.74
C ASN A 71 -34.73 -1.31 -11.01
N GLU A 72 -33.46 -0.89 -10.91
CA GLU A 72 -32.49 -0.92 -12.01
C GLU A 72 -31.19 -1.52 -11.49
N ILE A 73 -30.65 -2.50 -12.24
CA ILE A 73 -29.36 -3.13 -11.98
C ILE A 73 -28.50 -2.94 -13.22
N HIS A 74 -27.44 -2.16 -13.08
CA HIS A 74 -26.50 -1.86 -14.13
C HIS A 74 -25.30 -2.80 -13.99
N LEU A 75 -25.12 -3.68 -14.98
CA LEU A 75 -23.98 -4.59 -15.06
C LEU A 75 -22.93 -3.96 -15.98
N VAL A 76 -21.72 -3.76 -15.46
CA VAL A 76 -20.64 -3.10 -16.17
C VAL A 76 -19.48 -4.08 -16.28
N ASP A 77 -19.03 -4.33 -17.51
CA ASP A 77 -17.86 -5.16 -17.78
C ASP A 77 -17.25 -4.81 -19.14
N ILE A 78 -16.04 -5.28 -19.39
CA ILE A 78 -15.42 -5.16 -20.70
C ILE A 78 -15.92 -6.27 -21.65
N ASP A 79 -16.34 -7.41 -21.11
CA ASP A 79 -16.86 -8.57 -21.82
C ASP A 79 -18.40 -8.55 -21.90
N GLY A 80 -18.92 -8.05 -23.01
CA GLY A 80 -20.36 -8.03 -23.26
C GLY A 80 -21.00 -9.42 -23.38
N ALA A 81 -20.25 -10.46 -23.76
CA ALA A 81 -20.79 -11.81 -23.87
C ALA A 81 -21.06 -12.41 -22.48
N ALA A 82 -20.16 -12.16 -21.51
CA ALA A 82 -20.36 -12.55 -20.12
C ALA A 82 -21.62 -11.88 -19.53
N LEU A 83 -21.80 -10.57 -19.79
CA LEU A 83 -22.98 -9.83 -19.33
C LEU A 83 -24.30 -10.35 -19.94
N GLU A 84 -24.32 -10.65 -21.23
CA GLU A 84 -25.49 -11.24 -21.88
C GLU A 84 -25.79 -12.64 -21.33
N GLY A 85 -24.73 -13.42 -21.07
CA GLY A 85 -24.83 -14.70 -20.37
C GLY A 85 -25.48 -14.54 -19.00
N ALA A 86 -25.02 -13.57 -18.20
CA ALA A 86 -25.57 -13.27 -16.88
C ALA A 86 -27.07 -12.93 -16.96
N ARG A 87 -27.45 -11.99 -17.84
CA ARG A 87 -28.86 -11.60 -18.05
C ARG A 87 -29.74 -12.76 -18.51
N SER A 88 -29.20 -13.68 -19.32
CA SER A 88 -29.96 -14.83 -19.82
C SER A 88 -30.35 -15.82 -18.71
N ARG A 89 -29.55 -15.92 -17.64
CA ARG A 89 -29.78 -16.81 -16.48
C ARG A 89 -30.82 -16.27 -15.49
N VAL A 90 -31.05 -14.96 -15.48
CA VAL A 90 -32.03 -14.29 -14.62
C VAL A 90 -33.46 -14.63 -15.03
N LEU A 91 -34.37 -14.68 -14.05
CA LEU A 91 -35.79 -14.95 -14.27
C LEU A 91 -36.40 -13.97 -15.29
N PRO A 92 -37.27 -14.44 -16.21
CA PRO A 92 -37.81 -13.60 -17.29
C PRO A 92 -38.43 -12.28 -16.82
N GLY A 93 -39.08 -12.25 -15.65
CA GLY A 93 -39.71 -11.05 -15.09
C GLY A 93 -38.72 -10.01 -14.55
N ALA A 94 -37.49 -10.40 -14.23
CA ALA A 94 -36.46 -9.51 -13.71
C ALA A 94 -35.51 -8.99 -14.81
N ARG A 95 -35.44 -9.64 -15.98
CA ARG A 95 -34.53 -9.25 -17.08
C ARG A 95 -34.68 -7.81 -17.57
N GLY A 96 -35.89 -7.25 -17.47
CA GLY A 96 -36.16 -5.86 -17.84
C GLY A 96 -35.55 -4.82 -16.92
N GLN A 97 -35.13 -5.22 -15.71
CA GLN A 97 -34.44 -4.36 -14.73
C GLN A 97 -32.92 -4.34 -14.95
N LEU A 98 -32.38 -5.24 -15.78
CA LEU A 98 -30.94 -5.36 -16.01
C LEU A 98 -30.50 -4.53 -17.22
N HIS A 99 -29.58 -3.60 -16.98
CA HIS A 99 -28.98 -2.73 -17.99
C HIS A 99 -27.52 -3.11 -18.20
N LEU A 100 -27.16 -3.54 -19.40
CA LEU A 100 -25.81 -4.01 -19.71
C LEU A 100 -24.96 -2.88 -20.30
N HIS A 101 -23.75 -2.69 -19.77
CA HIS A 101 -22.79 -1.69 -20.23
C HIS A 101 -21.49 -2.40 -20.58
N ALA A 102 -21.28 -2.64 -21.88
CA ALA A 102 -20.05 -3.21 -22.43
C ALA A 102 -19.81 -2.76 -23.88
N PRO A 103 -18.54 -2.63 -24.32
CA PRO A 103 -17.34 -2.73 -23.49
C PRO A 103 -17.13 -1.46 -22.64
N VAL A 104 -16.87 -1.61 -21.35
CA VAL A 104 -16.47 -0.50 -20.47
C VAL A 104 -15.14 -0.84 -19.81
N ASP A 105 -14.11 -0.05 -20.12
CA ASP A 105 -12.84 -0.07 -19.42
C ASP A 105 -12.96 0.73 -18.11
N ILE A 106 -13.12 0.03 -16.99
CA ILE A 106 -13.27 0.67 -15.67
C ILE A 106 -11.98 1.24 -15.11
N SER A 107 -10.82 0.99 -15.74
CA SER A 107 -9.57 1.69 -15.40
C SER A 107 -9.55 3.13 -15.90
N GLY A 108 -10.34 3.42 -16.94
CA GLY A 108 -10.34 4.68 -17.68
C GLY A 108 -9.03 5.02 -18.41
N SER A 109 -7.99 4.18 -18.41
CA SER A 109 -6.64 4.56 -18.85
C SER A 109 -5.91 3.49 -19.68
N TRP A 110 -6.59 2.43 -20.11
CA TRP A 110 -5.92 1.31 -20.77
C TRP A 110 -5.32 1.62 -22.13
N ASP A 111 -5.93 2.53 -22.87
CA ASP A 111 -5.39 3.08 -24.12
C ASP A 111 -4.12 3.91 -23.89
N ARG A 112 -3.92 4.43 -22.68
CA ARG A 112 -2.78 5.27 -22.28
C ARG A 112 -1.69 4.49 -21.52
N LEU A 113 -2.01 3.29 -21.03
CA LEU A 113 -1.06 2.43 -20.32
C LEU A 113 0.20 2.13 -21.14
N GLY A 114 0.04 1.88 -22.45
CA GLY A 114 1.18 1.72 -23.35
C GLY A 114 2.05 2.99 -23.47
N GLU A 115 1.48 4.19 -23.29
CA GLU A 115 2.24 5.45 -23.25
C GLU A 115 3.01 5.61 -21.94
N TRP A 116 2.43 5.17 -20.82
CA TRP A 116 3.07 5.18 -19.50
C TRP A 116 4.26 4.23 -19.44
N VAL A 117 4.18 3.07 -20.12
CA VAL A 117 5.29 2.12 -20.28
C VAL A 117 6.47 2.72 -21.06
N ARG A 118 6.21 3.66 -21.98
CA ARG A 118 7.23 4.19 -22.90
C ARG A 118 7.88 5.50 -22.45
N ARG A 119 7.27 6.22 -21.51
CA ARG A 119 7.79 7.49 -20.99
C ARG A 119 8.36 7.29 -19.60
N GLU A 120 9.69 7.20 -19.51
CA GLU A 120 10.36 7.70 -18.31
C GLU A 120 9.98 9.17 -18.13
N THR A 121 9.68 9.57 -16.89
CA THR A 121 9.49 10.95 -16.41
C THR A 121 8.06 11.55 -16.50
N GLN A 122 7.30 11.45 -15.40
CA GLN A 122 7.15 12.49 -14.36
C GLN A 122 5.91 12.13 -13.51
N VAL A 123 6.10 11.78 -12.22
CA VAL A 123 5.01 11.36 -11.29
C VAL A 123 3.84 12.34 -11.26
N ASP A 124 4.11 13.64 -11.40
CA ASP A 124 3.08 14.69 -11.44
C ASP A 124 2.15 14.57 -12.65
N SER A 125 2.66 14.13 -13.81
CA SER A 125 1.86 13.91 -15.01
C SER A 125 0.89 12.74 -14.84
N TRP A 126 1.28 11.71 -14.09
CA TRP A 126 0.40 10.58 -13.81
C TRP A 126 -0.65 10.92 -12.73
N ARG A 127 -0.29 11.69 -11.70
CA ARG A 127 -1.26 12.20 -10.72
C ARG A 127 -2.33 13.07 -11.36
N ALA A 128 -1.94 13.90 -12.32
CA ALA A 128 -2.87 14.72 -13.11
C ALA A 128 -3.85 13.87 -13.92
N GLU A 129 -3.51 12.62 -14.26
CA GLU A 129 -4.34 11.73 -15.06
C GLU A 129 -5.42 10.99 -14.26
N VAL A 130 -5.33 10.96 -12.93
CA VAL A 130 -6.31 10.25 -12.09
C VAL A 130 -7.74 10.80 -12.27
N ALA A 131 -7.90 12.12 -12.26
CA ALA A 131 -9.22 12.74 -12.42
C ALA A 131 -9.79 12.57 -13.84
N PRO A 132 -9.05 12.83 -14.93
CA PRO A 132 -9.47 12.52 -16.30
C PRO A 132 -9.85 11.04 -16.51
N ALA A 133 -9.07 10.10 -15.98
CA ALA A 133 -9.34 8.67 -16.10
C ALA A 133 -10.67 8.30 -15.45
N ALA A 134 -10.88 8.70 -14.19
CA ALA A 134 -12.13 8.46 -13.50
C ALA A 134 -13.32 9.12 -14.23
N ALA A 135 -13.14 10.35 -14.73
CA ALA A 135 -14.19 11.08 -15.47
C ALA A 135 -14.62 10.36 -16.76
N ARG A 136 -13.68 9.71 -17.48
CA ARG A 136 -14.01 8.91 -18.68
C ARG A 136 -14.94 7.74 -18.34
N VAL A 137 -14.66 7.01 -17.26
CA VAL A 137 -15.50 5.89 -16.82
C VAL A 137 -16.86 6.40 -16.34
N VAL A 138 -16.88 7.46 -15.53
CA VAL A 138 -18.13 8.05 -15.01
C VAL A 138 -19.02 8.54 -16.17
N ALA A 139 -18.44 9.18 -17.19
CA ALA A 139 -19.18 9.67 -18.35
C ALA A 139 -19.73 8.53 -19.24
N ALA A 140 -19.15 7.34 -19.19
CA ALA A 140 -19.61 6.17 -19.95
C ALA A 140 -20.84 5.48 -19.32
N LEU A 141 -21.21 5.84 -18.09
CA LEU A 141 -22.25 5.15 -17.33
C LEU A 141 -23.40 6.10 -16.96
N PRO A 142 -24.65 5.61 -16.91
CA PRO A 142 -25.83 6.44 -16.67
C PRO A 142 -26.07 6.68 -15.16
N GLY A 143 -25.02 7.14 -14.45
CA GLY A 143 -25.13 7.55 -13.06
C GLY A 143 -26.02 8.78 -12.86
N PRO A 144 -26.28 9.18 -11.61
CA PRO A 144 -25.77 8.59 -10.37
C PRO A 144 -26.58 7.36 -9.90
N PHE A 145 -25.98 6.55 -9.03
CA PHE A 145 -26.54 5.31 -8.47
C PHE A 145 -26.67 5.37 -6.94
N ASP A 146 -27.68 4.69 -6.39
CA ASP A 146 -27.86 4.58 -4.94
C ASP A 146 -26.83 3.64 -4.30
N VAL A 147 -26.46 2.59 -5.04
CA VAL A 147 -25.43 1.64 -4.63
C VAL A 147 -24.47 1.39 -5.79
N VAL A 148 -23.17 1.55 -5.56
CA VAL A 148 -22.10 1.21 -6.51
C VAL A 148 -21.20 0.17 -5.88
N VAL A 149 -20.98 -0.95 -6.56
CA VAL A 149 -20.21 -2.07 -6.04
C VAL A 149 -19.05 -2.35 -6.98
N SER A 150 -17.84 -2.48 -6.45
CA SER A 150 -16.75 -3.13 -7.18
C SER A 150 -16.70 -4.61 -6.80
N CYS A 151 -16.88 -5.49 -7.79
CA CYS A 151 -16.93 -6.94 -7.59
C CYS A 151 -15.52 -7.53 -7.76
N CYS A 152 -14.66 -7.37 -6.75
CA CYS A 152 -13.27 -7.88 -6.76
C CYS A 152 -12.43 -7.44 -7.98
N MET A 153 -12.70 -6.25 -8.52
CA MET A 153 -11.99 -5.74 -9.69
C MET A 153 -10.65 -5.09 -9.39
N LEU A 154 -10.43 -4.64 -8.15
CA LEU A 154 -9.22 -3.90 -7.80
C LEU A 154 -7.96 -4.74 -8.08
N THR A 155 -7.94 -5.99 -7.63
CA THR A 155 -6.82 -6.93 -7.83
C THR A 155 -6.66 -7.32 -9.30
N GLN A 156 -7.74 -7.44 -10.06
CA GLN A 156 -7.70 -7.70 -11.51
C GLN A 156 -7.09 -6.53 -12.29
N LEU A 157 -7.47 -5.29 -11.96
CA LEU A 157 -6.87 -4.08 -12.53
C LEU A 157 -5.36 -4.02 -12.25
N GLN A 158 -4.96 -4.42 -11.04
CA GLN A 158 -3.57 -4.45 -10.60
C GLN A 158 -2.77 -5.58 -11.27
N LEU A 159 -3.39 -6.74 -11.51
CA LEU A 159 -2.78 -7.84 -12.24
C LEU A 159 -2.48 -7.44 -13.68
N ALA A 160 -3.41 -6.76 -14.35
CA ALA A 160 -3.17 -6.29 -15.70
C ALA A 160 -2.10 -5.20 -15.76
N LEU A 161 -2.06 -4.30 -14.77
CA LEU A 161 -0.95 -3.35 -14.60
C LEU A 161 0.40 -4.09 -14.47
N LEU A 162 0.45 -5.14 -13.65
CA LEU A 162 1.64 -5.98 -13.47
C LEU A 162 2.05 -6.68 -14.77
N GLN A 163 1.11 -7.21 -15.53
CA GLN A 163 1.38 -7.94 -16.78
C GLN A 163 1.85 -7.04 -17.93
N GLU A 164 1.45 -5.76 -17.92
CA GLU A 164 1.79 -4.80 -18.97
C GLU A 164 3.06 -4.01 -18.65
N ILE A 165 3.26 -3.61 -17.39
CA ILE A 165 4.38 -2.77 -16.97
C ILE A 165 5.53 -3.60 -16.36
N GLY A 166 5.18 -4.64 -15.61
CA GLY A 166 6.13 -5.42 -14.81
C GLY A 166 6.46 -4.77 -13.46
N ASP A 167 6.68 -5.61 -12.45
CA ASP A 167 7.05 -5.21 -11.09
C ASP A 167 8.45 -4.60 -10.98
N ARG A 168 9.31 -4.86 -11.95
CA ARG A 168 10.67 -4.28 -12.03
C ARG A 168 10.71 -2.86 -12.58
N HIS A 169 9.58 -2.35 -13.08
CA HIS A 169 9.53 -1.00 -13.61
C HIS A 169 9.61 0.02 -12.46
N PRO A 170 10.49 1.05 -12.51
CA PRO A 170 10.66 2.00 -11.41
C PRO A 170 9.35 2.68 -10.99
N ALA A 171 8.49 2.97 -11.96
CA ALA A 171 7.18 3.59 -11.73
C ALA A 171 6.08 2.66 -11.22
N PHE A 172 6.32 1.34 -11.14
CA PHE A 172 5.25 0.36 -10.93
C PHE A 172 4.44 0.68 -9.68
N GLU A 173 5.12 0.91 -8.55
CA GLU A 173 4.48 1.19 -7.27
C GLU A 173 3.68 2.52 -7.27
N SER A 174 4.14 3.55 -7.99
CA SER A 174 3.36 4.78 -8.16
C SER A 174 2.11 4.52 -9.01
N LEU A 175 2.24 3.76 -10.10
CA LEU A 175 1.13 3.43 -10.99
C LEU A 175 0.07 2.54 -10.31
N ARG A 176 0.48 1.66 -9.38
CA ARG A 176 -0.44 0.91 -8.53
C ARG A 176 -1.33 1.83 -7.69
N GLY A 177 -0.72 2.79 -7.00
CA GLY A 177 -1.44 3.77 -6.19
C GLY A 177 -2.39 4.63 -7.03
N LEU A 178 -1.94 5.04 -8.21
CA LEU A 178 -2.78 5.78 -9.15
C LEU A 178 -3.99 4.97 -9.62
N MET A 179 -3.81 3.68 -9.92
CA MET A 179 -4.92 2.80 -10.29
C MET A 179 -5.94 2.65 -9.15
N ASN A 180 -5.47 2.53 -7.90
CA ASN A 180 -6.35 2.55 -6.72
C ASN A 180 -7.14 3.88 -6.63
N ALA A 181 -6.45 5.01 -6.78
CA ALA A 181 -7.06 6.32 -6.73
C ALA A 181 -8.10 6.54 -7.83
N VAL A 182 -7.83 6.08 -9.06
CA VAL A 182 -8.80 6.13 -10.16
C VAL A 182 -10.04 5.30 -9.80
N HIS A 183 -9.85 4.06 -9.37
CA HIS A 183 -10.96 3.15 -9.08
C HIS A 183 -11.87 3.64 -7.94
N VAL A 184 -11.26 4.16 -6.86
CA VAL A 184 -12.00 4.81 -5.78
C VAL A 184 -12.79 6.01 -6.30
N ARG A 185 -12.18 6.86 -7.13
CA ARG A 185 -12.86 8.02 -7.71
C ARG A 185 -14.00 7.62 -8.66
N VAL A 186 -13.85 6.55 -9.44
CA VAL A 186 -14.93 5.98 -10.26
C VAL A 186 -16.11 5.59 -9.36
N ILE A 187 -15.86 4.82 -8.30
CA ILE A 187 -16.91 4.42 -7.36
C ILE A 187 -17.62 5.67 -6.80
N THR A 188 -16.87 6.63 -6.27
CA THR A 188 -17.45 7.83 -5.66
C THR A 188 -18.15 8.76 -6.65
N GLY A 189 -17.64 8.87 -7.88
CA GLY A 189 -18.19 9.73 -8.93
C GLY A 189 -19.48 9.19 -9.53
N LEU A 190 -19.73 7.89 -9.36
CA LEU A 190 -20.97 7.22 -9.76
C LEU A 190 -22.07 7.28 -8.68
N LEU A 191 -21.75 7.71 -7.45
CA LEU A 191 -22.72 7.74 -6.35
C LEU A 191 -23.70 8.92 -6.44
N ALA A 192 -24.95 8.64 -6.10
CA ALA A 192 -25.93 9.67 -5.78
C ALA A 192 -25.54 10.40 -4.48
N PRO A 193 -26.08 11.60 -4.20
CA PRO A 193 -25.74 12.37 -3.00
C PRO A 193 -25.89 11.64 -1.67
N SER A 194 -26.81 10.67 -1.58
CA SER A 194 -27.02 9.78 -0.43
C SER A 194 -26.66 8.32 -0.70
N GLY A 195 -25.96 8.05 -1.80
CA GLY A 195 -25.57 6.71 -2.22
C GLY A 195 -24.48 6.11 -1.36
N ARG A 196 -24.30 4.79 -1.48
CA ARG A 196 -23.25 4.03 -0.79
C ARG A 196 -22.42 3.23 -1.79
N GLY A 197 -21.11 3.39 -1.72
CA GLY A 197 -20.14 2.56 -2.42
C GLY A 197 -19.75 1.35 -1.58
N LEU A 198 -19.58 0.20 -2.22
CA LEU A 198 -19.00 -1.00 -1.62
C LEU A 198 -17.86 -1.49 -2.52
N LEU A 199 -16.62 -1.23 -2.10
CA LEU A 199 -15.44 -1.78 -2.77
C LEU A 199 -15.13 -3.13 -2.13
N VAL A 200 -15.39 -4.23 -2.85
CA VAL A 200 -15.03 -5.58 -2.42
C VAL A 200 -13.77 -6.00 -3.15
N THR A 201 -12.80 -6.55 -2.41
CA THR A 201 -11.50 -6.94 -2.96
C THR A 201 -10.89 -8.10 -2.20
N ASP A 202 -10.01 -8.82 -2.88
CA ASP A 202 -9.30 -9.98 -2.33
C ASP A 202 -8.10 -9.51 -1.54
N LEU A 203 -8.06 -9.84 -0.25
CA LEU A 203 -6.95 -9.52 0.64
C LEU A 203 -5.72 -10.37 0.34
N THR A 204 -5.91 -11.68 0.19
CA THR A 204 -4.86 -12.67 -0.04
C THR A 204 -5.44 -13.92 -0.73
N THR A 205 -4.58 -14.84 -1.15
CA THR A 205 -4.96 -16.06 -1.88
C THR A 205 -4.42 -17.31 -1.20
N ASP A 206 -4.93 -18.46 -1.60
CA ASP A 206 -4.42 -19.78 -1.19
C ASP A 206 -2.99 -20.09 -1.68
N GLU A 207 -2.47 -19.32 -2.64
CA GLU A 207 -1.07 -19.42 -3.07
C GLU A 207 -0.09 -18.84 -2.04
N THR A 208 -0.53 -17.86 -1.26
CA THR A 208 0.32 -17.14 -0.29
C THR A 208 0.01 -17.53 1.16
N TYR A 209 -1.17 -18.07 1.43
CA TYR A 209 -1.56 -18.59 2.75
C TYR A 209 -2.53 -19.77 2.59
N PRO A 210 -2.36 -20.91 3.29
CA PRO A 210 -3.21 -22.10 3.08
C PRO A 210 -4.64 -21.87 3.57
N LEU A 211 -5.52 -21.33 2.71
CA LEU A 211 -6.91 -21.03 3.05
C LEU A 211 -7.82 -22.27 3.02
N ASP A 212 -7.39 -23.35 2.40
CA ASP A 212 -8.09 -24.64 2.31
C ASP A 212 -8.22 -25.34 3.67
N VAL A 213 -7.28 -25.07 4.59
CA VAL A 213 -7.31 -25.63 5.95
C VAL A 213 -8.06 -24.74 6.96
N VAL A 214 -8.59 -23.59 6.53
CA VAL A 214 -9.35 -22.69 7.38
C VAL A 214 -10.75 -23.29 7.63
N GLY A 215 -10.98 -23.71 8.87
CA GLY A 215 -12.26 -24.32 9.27
C GLY A 215 -13.45 -23.36 9.18
N PRO A 216 -14.69 -23.88 9.11
CA PRO A 216 -15.90 -23.07 8.96
C PRO A 216 -16.17 -22.13 10.14
N ASP A 217 -15.68 -22.46 11.34
CA ASP A 217 -15.82 -21.66 12.56
C ASP A 217 -14.61 -20.76 12.84
N ALA A 218 -13.68 -20.63 11.89
CA ALA A 218 -12.50 -19.81 12.06
C ALA A 218 -12.86 -18.33 12.24
N ASP A 219 -12.15 -17.64 13.14
CA ASP A 219 -12.26 -16.20 13.29
C ASP A 219 -11.53 -15.50 12.14
N LEU A 220 -12.25 -15.29 11.04
CA LEU A 220 -11.70 -14.65 9.85
C LEU A 220 -11.31 -13.18 10.09
N GLN A 221 -11.90 -12.49 11.07
CA GLN A 221 -11.50 -11.13 11.43
C GLN A 221 -10.10 -11.14 12.03
N LYS A 222 -9.86 -12.05 12.99
CA LYS A 222 -8.53 -12.24 13.57
C LYS A 222 -7.52 -12.67 12.50
N LEU A 223 -7.87 -13.62 11.64
CA LEU A 223 -7.01 -14.05 10.55
C LEU A 223 -6.63 -12.88 9.62
N MET A 224 -7.61 -12.06 9.22
CA MET A 224 -7.36 -10.87 8.42
C MET A 224 -6.41 -9.89 9.12
N ALA A 225 -6.60 -9.63 10.42
CA ALA A 225 -5.73 -8.75 11.19
C ALA A 225 -4.29 -9.30 11.27
N ASP A 226 -4.14 -10.60 11.52
CA ASP A 226 -2.84 -11.28 11.58
C ASP A 226 -2.14 -11.19 10.20
N LEU A 227 -2.83 -11.50 9.11
CA LEU A 227 -2.29 -11.43 7.74
C LEU A 227 -1.86 -10.02 7.35
N VAL A 228 -2.66 -9.01 7.69
CA VAL A 228 -2.30 -7.59 7.49
C VAL A 228 -1.05 -7.23 8.28
N SER A 229 -0.93 -7.68 9.53
CA SER A 229 0.21 -7.35 10.39
C SER A 229 1.54 -7.93 9.88
N VAL A 230 1.50 -9.14 9.31
CA VAL A 230 2.69 -9.81 8.75
C VAL A 230 2.92 -9.50 7.27
N GLY A 231 2.07 -8.67 6.66
CA GLY A 231 2.17 -8.28 5.25
C GLY A 231 1.85 -9.40 4.25
N ASN A 232 1.17 -10.48 4.66
CA ASN A 232 0.72 -11.55 3.76
C ASN A 232 -0.61 -11.16 3.09
N VAL A 233 -0.54 -10.09 2.30
CA VAL A 233 -1.67 -9.50 1.60
C VAL A 233 -1.23 -9.06 0.20
N ILE A 234 -2.17 -9.04 -0.74
CA ILE A 234 -1.97 -8.40 -2.03
C ILE A 234 -1.80 -6.90 -1.76
N HIS A 235 -0.60 -6.37 -2.07
CA HIS A 235 -0.20 -5.01 -1.68
C HIS A 235 -1.25 -3.93 -2.01
N ALA A 236 -1.81 -3.94 -3.23
CA ALA A 236 -2.82 -2.97 -3.64
C ALA A 236 -4.18 -3.11 -2.92
N ALA A 237 -4.46 -4.29 -2.35
CA ALA A 237 -5.67 -4.58 -1.57
C ALA A 237 -5.41 -4.44 -0.06
N HIS A 238 -4.29 -3.86 0.37
CA HIS A 238 -4.05 -3.62 1.79
C HIS A 238 -5.08 -2.60 2.33
N PRO A 239 -5.88 -2.94 3.36
CA PRO A 239 -6.99 -2.09 3.84
C PRO A 239 -6.54 -0.71 4.28
N GLY A 240 -5.40 -0.62 4.96
CA GLY A 240 -4.79 0.65 5.38
C GLY A 240 -4.39 1.56 4.22
N LEU A 241 -3.77 1.03 3.16
CA LEU A 241 -3.38 1.80 1.97
C LEU A 241 -4.62 2.27 1.22
N LEU A 242 -5.58 1.38 0.97
CA LEU A 242 -6.81 1.71 0.27
C LEU A 242 -7.67 2.73 1.03
N SER A 243 -7.75 2.63 2.36
CA SER A 243 -8.44 3.63 3.17
C SER A 243 -7.70 4.97 3.16
N ALA A 244 -6.38 4.97 3.05
CA ALA A 244 -5.58 6.18 2.99
C ALA A 244 -5.82 6.94 1.69
N GLU A 245 -6.11 6.28 0.57
CA GLU A 245 -6.46 6.95 -0.70
C GLU A 245 -7.63 7.91 -0.54
N ILE A 246 -8.69 7.49 0.16
CA ILE A 246 -9.86 8.35 0.41
C ILE A 246 -9.55 9.42 1.45
N ARG A 247 -8.82 9.07 2.52
CA ARG A 247 -8.55 9.99 3.64
C ARG A 247 -7.53 11.07 3.31
N ARG A 248 -6.61 10.81 2.38
CA ARG A 248 -5.54 11.75 1.97
C ARG A 248 -5.96 12.63 0.79
N ASP A 249 -6.92 12.20 -0.02
CA ASP A 249 -7.49 13.03 -1.08
C ASP A 249 -8.40 14.12 -0.45
N PRO A 250 -8.08 15.42 -0.57
CA PRO A 250 -8.86 16.48 0.08
C PRO A 250 -10.31 16.56 -0.39
N VAL A 251 -10.59 16.21 -1.65
CA VAL A 251 -11.93 16.24 -2.23
C VAL A 251 -12.74 15.08 -1.68
N LEU A 252 -12.17 13.87 -1.70
CA LEU A 252 -12.87 12.68 -1.20
C LEU A 252 -13.03 12.73 0.32
N ALA A 253 -11.99 13.12 1.05
CA ALA A 253 -12.02 13.24 2.51
C ALA A 253 -13.06 14.27 2.99
N ALA A 254 -13.32 15.34 2.22
CA ALA A 254 -14.36 16.31 2.55
C ALA A 254 -15.77 15.74 2.34
N ALA A 255 -15.97 14.89 1.34
CA ALA A 255 -17.29 14.43 0.89
C ALA A 255 -17.71 13.07 1.46
N PHE A 256 -16.77 12.18 1.78
CA PHE A 256 -17.06 10.77 2.09
C PHE A 256 -16.49 10.31 3.44
N ASN A 257 -17.20 9.36 4.04
CA ASN A 257 -16.75 8.53 5.16
C ASN A 257 -16.35 7.15 4.62
N VAL A 258 -15.45 6.49 5.34
CA VAL A 258 -14.98 5.15 5.00
C VAL A 258 -15.12 4.25 6.21
N ARG A 259 -15.79 3.11 6.03
CA ARG A 259 -15.91 2.07 7.04
C ARG A 259 -15.33 0.76 6.49
N PHE A 260 -14.44 0.16 7.26
CA PHE A 260 -13.84 -1.14 6.96
C PHE A 260 -13.45 -1.86 8.27
N PRO A 261 -13.28 -3.19 8.24
CA PRO A 261 -13.70 -4.07 7.16
C PRO A 261 -15.22 -4.30 7.17
N VAL A 262 -15.81 -4.48 5.99
CA VAL A 262 -17.08 -5.18 5.78
C VAL A 262 -16.73 -6.62 5.45
N GLY A 263 -17.22 -7.60 6.19
CA GLY A 263 -16.57 -8.94 6.16
C GLY A 263 -15.36 -8.99 7.09
N PRO A 264 -14.49 -10.02 7.01
CA PRO A 264 -14.11 -10.80 5.82
C PRO A 264 -14.88 -12.12 5.62
N TRP A 265 -14.70 -12.76 4.45
CA TRP A 265 -15.22 -14.09 4.13
C TRP A 265 -14.33 -14.80 3.09
N LEU A 266 -14.50 -16.12 2.94
CA LEU A 266 -13.81 -16.91 1.93
C LEU A 266 -14.57 -16.91 0.61
N TRP A 267 -13.84 -16.81 -0.50
CA TRP A 267 -14.34 -16.96 -1.86
C TRP A 267 -13.64 -18.13 -2.56
N HIS A 268 -14.39 -19.19 -2.81
CA HIS A 268 -13.94 -20.29 -3.67
C HIS A 268 -14.21 -19.90 -5.12
N ASN A 269 -13.16 -19.60 -5.86
CA ASN A 269 -13.22 -19.13 -7.23
C ASN A 269 -12.78 -20.26 -8.17
N GLY A 270 -13.72 -21.14 -8.50
CA GLY A 270 -13.41 -22.36 -9.22
C GLY A 270 -12.79 -23.45 -8.35
N PRO A 271 -12.25 -24.51 -8.96
CA PRO A 271 -11.77 -25.69 -8.24
C PRO A 271 -10.39 -25.53 -7.57
N GLU A 272 -9.62 -24.50 -7.94
CA GLU A 272 -8.19 -24.40 -7.62
C GLU A 272 -7.78 -23.11 -6.88
N ARG A 273 -8.73 -22.23 -6.56
CA ARG A 273 -8.42 -20.94 -5.93
C ARG A 273 -9.39 -20.58 -4.82
N ILE A 274 -8.82 -20.17 -3.71
CA ILE A 274 -9.54 -19.61 -2.56
C ILE A 274 -8.96 -18.24 -2.25
N PHE A 275 -9.84 -17.26 -2.06
CA PHE A 275 -9.47 -15.90 -1.68
C PHE A 275 -10.05 -15.57 -0.31
N LEU A 276 -9.29 -14.86 0.52
CA LEU A 276 -9.86 -14.16 1.67
C LEU A 276 -10.27 -12.77 1.21
N VAL A 277 -11.58 -12.47 1.26
CA VAL A 277 -12.18 -11.26 0.70
C VAL A 277 -12.66 -10.36 1.83
N TYR A 278 -12.55 -9.04 1.62
CA TYR A 278 -13.18 -8.05 2.47
C TYR A 278 -13.77 -6.91 1.64
N GLY A 279 -14.63 -6.12 2.27
CA GLY A 279 -15.24 -4.93 1.70
C GLY A 279 -14.86 -3.64 2.43
N MET A 280 -14.93 -2.54 1.71
CA MET A 280 -14.83 -1.17 2.22
C MET A 280 -16.08 -0.40 1.80
N GLU A 281 -16.82 0.07 2.79
CA GLU A 281 -17.98 0.93 2.55
C GLU A 281 -17.55 2.39 2.46
N ILE A 282 -18.03 3.07 1.43
CA ILE A 282 -17.81 4.50 1.17
C ILE A 282 -19.17 5.18 1.20
N SER A 283 -19.41 6.06 2.17
CA SER A 283 -20.70 6.73 2.34
C SER A 283 -20.57 8.24 2.24
N SER A 284 -21.55 8.91 1.63
CA SER A 284 -21.59 10.37 1.58
C SER A 284 -21.85 10.97 2.97
N LYS A 285 -21.00 11.93 3.38
CA LYS A 285 -21.16 12.69 4.63
C LYS A 285 -22.45 13.50 4.66
N ALA A 286 -22.88 14.02 3.50
CA ALA A 286 -24.13 14.78 3.38
C ALA A 286 -25.37 13.90 3.58
N GLY A 287 -25.33 12.63 3.14
CA GLY A 287 -26.43 11.67 3.31
C GLY A 287 -26.58 11.16 4.76
N GLU A 288 -25.49 11.05 5.51
CA GLU A 288 -25.51 10.63 6.92
C GLU A 288 -26.07 11.70 7.85
N ALA A 289 -25.82 12.99 7.56
CA ALA A 289 -26.40 14.09 8.33
C ALA A 289 -27.94 14.11 8.26
N GLN A 290 -28.52 13.82 7.09
CA GLN A 290 -29.97 13.77 6.88
C GLN A 290 -30.66 12.53 7.50
N THR A 291 -29.92 11.45 7.74
CA THR A 291 -30.45 10.23 8.39
C THR A 291 -30.41 10.32 9.92
N ARG A 292 -29.42 11.02 10.49
CA ARG A 292 -29.40 11.38 11.93
C ARG A 292 -30.55 12.32 12.32
N ASP A 293 -30.82 13.33 11.50
CA ASP A 293 -31.90 14.30 11.75
C ASP A 293 -33.32 13.66 11.77
N LYS A 294 -33.48 12.50 11.11
CA LYS A 294 -34.73 11.71 11.13
C LYS A 294 -34.83 10.72 12.29
N THR A 295 -33.70 10.34 12.90
CA THR A 295 -33.66 9.40 14.03
C THR A 295 -33.70 10.13 15.38
N ASP A 296 -33.15 11.34 15.46
CA ASP A 296 -33.13 12.14 16.70
C ASP A 296 -34.47 12.82 17.03
N ASN A 297 -35.44 12.83 16.10
CA ASN A 297 -36.78 13.39 16.38
C ASN A 297 -37.73 12.39 17.09
N LYS A 298 -37.20 11.30 17.64
CA LYS A 298 -37.99 10.25 18.30
C LYS A 298 -37.36 9.66 19.55
N THR A 299 -36.56 10.39 20.33
CA THR A 299 -36.34 9.99 21.74
C THR A 299 -36.00 11.19 22.64
N THR A 300 -36.98 11.55 23.46
CA THR A 300 -36.91 12.13 24.82
C THR A 300 -35.68 12.95 25.22
N GLY A 301 -35.95 14.21 25.58
CA GLY A 301 -34.97 15.11 26.14
C GLY A 301 -34.49 14.72 27.53
N GLU A 302 -33.20 14.96 27.74
CA GLU A 302 -32.59 15.14 29.06
C GLU A 302 -31.56 16.26 28.94
N LYS A 303 -31.67 17.23 29.86
CA LYS A 303 -30.79 18.40 29.97
C LYS A 303 -29.39 17.94 30.40
N MET A 304 -28.36 18.35 29.66
CA MET A 304 -27.00 18.41 30.21
C MET A 304 -26.38 19.80 30.02
N ALA A 305 -25.64 20.19 31.04
CA ALA A 305 -25.23 21.55 31.37
C ALA A 305 -24.10 22.09 30.48
N LYS A 306 -24.15 23.40 30.25
CA LYS A 306 -23.10 24.21 29.60
C LYS A 306 -21.83 24.23 30.46
N ALA A 307 -20.70 23.79 29.89
CA ALA A 307 -19.36 24.15 30.35
C ALA A 307 -18.93 25.49 29.72
N PRO A 308 -18.12 26.32 30.40
CA PRO A 308 -17.82 27.68 29.96
C PRO A 308 -16.73 27.71 28.88
N ALA A 309 -16.85 28.69 27.98
CA ALA A 309 -15.90 28.99 26.93
C ALA A 309 -14.60 29.56 27.50
N MET A 310 -13.45 29.05 27.04
CA MET A 310 -12.16 29.75 27.15
C MET A 310 -11.91 30.53 25.86
N GLU A 311 -11.54 31.79 26.03
CA GLU A 311 -11.18 32.72 24.96
C GLU A 311 -9.86 32.33 24.26
N PRO A 312 -9.70 32.61 22.96
CA PRO A 312 -8.46 32.36 22.24
C PRO A 312 -7.46 33.49 22.48
N GLY A 313 -6.32 33.15 23.10
CA GLY A 313 -5.16 34.02 23.21
C GLY A 313 -4.48 34.23 21.85
N SER A 314 -4.29 35.50 21.51
CA SER A 314 -3.56 36.01 20.36
C SER A 314 -2.05 35.73 20.42
N SER A 315 -1.48 35.16 19.36
CA SER A 315 -0.08 35.42 19.01
C SER A 315 0.06 35.48 17.48
N GLU A 316 0.37 36.67 16.99
CA GLU A 316 0.70 36.97 15.61
C GLU A 316 1.95 36.20 15.15
N MET A 317 1.89 35.60 13.96
CA MET A 317 3.04 35.13 13.19
C MET A 317 3.16 36.01 11.95
N PRO A 318 4.33 36.57 11.60
CA PRO A 318 4.45 37.44 10.45
C PRO A 318 4.43 36.60 9.15
N ALA A 319 3.71 37.13 8.17
CA ALA A 319 3.64 36.59 6.82
C ALA A 319 4.99 36.71 6.10
N GLY A 320 5.53 35.57 5.66
CA GLY A 320 6.63 35.48 4.72
C GLY A 320 6.24 34.54 3.57
N THR A 321 6.05 35.11 2.38
CA THR A 321 5.77 34.39 1.14
C THR A 321 6.95 33.49 0.75
N PRO A 322 6.77 32.21 0.35
CA PRO A 322 7.88 31.44 -0.19
C PRO A 322 8.09 31.82 -1.65
N ALA A 323 9.22 32.50 -1.92
CA ALA A 323 9.77 32.65 -3.25
C ALA A 323 10.33 31.31 -3.73
N ALA A 324 10.07 30.97 -4.99
CA ALA A 324 10.62 29.81 -5.68
C ALA A 324 12.16 29.79 -5.60
N ALA A 325 12.73 28.73 -5.03
CA ALA A 325 14.17 28.51 -5.01
C ALA A 325 14.53 27.46 -6.07
N THR A 326 15.18 27.95 -7.11
CA THR A 326 15.87 27.23 -8.18
C THR A 326 16.99 26.34 -7.66
N ALA A 327 17.23 25.25 -8.39
CA ALA A 327 18.32 24.31 -8.22
C ALA A 327 19.71 24.98 -8.12
N GLY A 328 20.57 24.42 -7.26
CA GLY A 328 22.01 24.64 -7.24
C GLY A 328 22.52 25.43 -6.04
N THR A 329 22.77 24.76 -4.91
CA THR A 329 23.67 25.31 -3.88
C THR A 329 24.43 24.17 -3.21
N ARG A 330 25.77 24.23 -3.30
CA ARG A 330 26.70 23.32 -2.61
C ARG A 330 26.53 23.49 -1.10
N LEU A 331 26.21 22.41 -0.37
CA LEU A 331 26.28 22.38 1.09
C LEU A 331 27.73 22.08 1.49
N GLY A 332 28.52 23.13 1.74
CA GLY A 332 29.88 23.04 2.28
C GLY A 332 29.89 23.19 3.81
N GLY A 333 29.66 22.08 4.52
CA GLY A 333 30.02 21.93 5.93
C GLY A 333 31.27 21.05 6.07
N GLU A 334 32.03 21.22 7.15
CA GLU A 334 33.10 20.27 7.50
C GLU A 334 32.53 18.84 7.62
N PRO A 335 33.26 17.80 7.16
CA PRO A 335 32.85 16.41 7.30
C PRO A 335 32.51 16.05 8.75
N LEU A 336 31.44 15.29 8.96
CA LEU A 336 31.06 14.84 10.29
C LEU A 336 32.10 13.84 10.82
N GLY A 337 32.83 14.23 11.88
CA GLY A 337 33.67 13.30 12.63
C GLY A 337 32.85 12.20 13.32
N ILE A 338 33.48 11.09 13.70
CA ILE A 338 32.76 9.99 14.35
C ILE A 338 32.30 10.38 15.76
N VAL A 339 30.99 10.36 15.99
CA VAL A 339 30.35 10.58 17.30
C VAL A 339 29.79 9.25 17.81
N GLU A 340 29.95 8.95 19.10
CA GLU A 340 29.47 7.73 19.75
C GLU A 340 28.87 8.08 21.11
N MET A 341 27.69 7.55 21.42
CA MET A 341 26.97 7.77 22.67
C MET A 341 26.30 6.49 23.16
N ASP A 342 26.56 6.12 24.41
CA ASP A 342 25.86 5.04 25.10
C ASP A 342 24.57 5.56 25.77
N ASN A 343 23.56 4.70 25.88
CA ASN A 343 22.28 4.98 26.54
C ASN A 343 21.64 6.28 26.02
N VAL A 344 21.55 6.41 24.69
CA VAL A 344 21.06 7.63 24.04
C VAL A 344 19.60 7.95 24.41
N ILE A 345 18.83 6.93 24.79
CA ILE A 345 17.44 7.01 25.21
C ILE A 345 17.22 6.28 26.54
N PRO A 346 16.13 6.52 27.28
CA PRO A 346 15.83 5.81 28.51
C PRO A 346 15.67 4.30 28.28
N LYS A 347 16.04 3.48 29.27
CA LYS A 347 16.00 2.02 29.21
C LYS A 347 14.65 1.43 28.74
N LEU A 348 13.52 1.98 29.21
CA LEU A 348 12.19 1.52 28.77
C LEU A 348 11.95 1.76 27.28
N TYR A 349 12.57 2.81 26.71
CA TYR A 349 12.46 3.08 25.29
C TYR A 349 13.37 2.13 24.48
N GLU A 350 14.56 1.80 24.99
CA GLU A 350 15.41 0.76 24.39
C GLU A 350 14.70 -0.59 24.36
N ASP A 351 13.99 -0.94 25.44
CA ASP A 351 13.21 -2.18 25.55
C ASP A 351 12.02 -2.22 24.59
N LEU A 352 11.35 -1.08 24.39
CA LEU A 352 10.30 -0.96 23.39
C LEU A 352 10.86 -1.19 21.97
N ILE A 353 11.97 -0.53 21.60
CA ILE A 353 12.56 -0.70 20.26
C ILE A 353 12.98 -2.14 20.01
N GLU A 354 13.55 -2.82 21.00
CA GLU A 354 13.90 -4.24 20.90
C GLU A 354 12.66 -5.13 20.73
N ALA A 355 11.61 -4.89 21.53
CA ALA A 355 10.36 -5.65 21.42
C ALA A 355 9.69 -5.47 20.04
N GLU A 356 9.63 -4.23 19.55
CA GLU A 356 9.12 -3.93 18.21
C GLU A 356 9.95 -4.63 17.13
N ALA A 357 11.29 -4.54 17.19
CA ALA A 357 12.19 -5.18 16.25
C ALA A 357 12.02 -6.71 16.19
N ASN A 358 11.75 -7.36 17.33
CA ASN A 358 11.49 -8.80 17.41
C ASN A 358 10.15 -9.22 16.76
N SER A 359 9.23 -8.28 16.59
CA SER A 359 7.91 -8.53 16.01
C SER A 359 7.82 -8.19 14.51
N LEU A 360 8.88 -7.64 13.92
CA LEU A 360 8.90 -7.24 12.52
C LEU A 360 8.97 -8.42 11.55
N GLY A 361 8.38 -8.22 10.37
CA GLY A 361 8.68 -9.04 9.19
C GLY A 361 10.11 -8.77 8.70
N TRP A 362 10.94 -9.81 8.63
CA TRP A 362 12.32 -9.75 8.18
C TRP A 362 12.49 -10.34 6.78
N TYR A 363 13.15 -9.60 5.88
CA TYR A 363 13.39 -10.03 4.50
C TYR A 363 14.84 -10.46 4.32
N PHE A 364 15.06 -11.59 3.67
CA PHE A 364 16.41 -12.08 3.40
C PHE A 364 17.05 -11.31 2.23
N HIS A 365 18.35 -11.00 2.36
CA HIS A 365 19.20 -10.57 1.26
C HIS A 365 20.45 -11.43 1.21
N ALA A 366 20.90 -11.78 0.01
CA ALA A 366 22.04 -12.67 -0.19
C ALA A 366 23.40 -11.99 -0.01
N GLU A 367 23.44 -10.64 -0.04
CA GLU A 367 24.66 -9.84 0.10
C GLU A 367 24.39 -8.54 0.87
N SER A 368 25.13 -8.34 1.97
CA SER A 368 24.99 -7.22 2.90
C SER A 368 25.44 -5.86 2.36
N ALA A 369 26.42 -5.84 1.46
CA ALA A 369 26.96 -4.66 0.81
C ALA A 369 26.11 -4.22 -0.39
N ARG A 370 26.44 -4.72 -1.59
CA ARG A 370 25.67 -4.50 -2.81
C ARG A 370 25.69 -5.75 -3.70
N PRO A 371 24.52 -6.25 -4.14
CA PRO A 371 24.47 -7.41 -5.03
C PRO A 371 25.05 -7.08 -6.41
N ASN A 372 25.51 -8.10 -7.12
CA ASN A 372 25.96 -8.05 -8.52
C ASN A 372 27.24 -7.22 -8.81
N LEU A 373 28.06 -6.91 -7.81
CA LEU A 373 29.36 -6.22 -8.01
C LEU A 373 30.57 -7.16 -8.18
N GLY A 374 30.38 -8.48 -8.09
CA GLY A 374 31.48 -9.44 -8.27
C GLY A 374 32.40 -9.59 -7.04
N PHE A 375 31.84 -9.51 -5.83
CA PHE A 375 32.55 -9.93 -4.62
C PHE A 375 32.91 -11.42 -4.69
N ALA A 376 34.08 -11.78 -4.14
CA ALA A 376 34.55 -13.16 -4.11
C ALA A 376 33.69 -14.04 -3.19
N GLU A 377 33.19 -13.46 -2.12
CA GLU A 377 32.32 -14.10 -1.12
C GLU A 377 31.13 -13.20 -0.84
N ASN A 378 29.97 -13.82 -0.54
CA ASN A 378 28.77 -13.09 -0.21
C ASN A 378 28.34 -13.33 1.23
N TYR A 379 27.87 -12.27 1.89
CA TYR A 379 27.44 -12.32 3.29
C TYR A 379 25.96 -11.97 3.39
N GLY A 380 25.14 -13.01 3.52
CA GLY A 380 23.69 -12.88 3.60
C GLY A 380 23.21 -12.46 4.99
N GLY A 381 22.04 -11.81 5.03
CA GLY A 381 21.41 -11.39 6.27
C GLY A 381 19.95 -11.06 6.08
N PHE A 382 19.35 -10.52 7.12
CA PHE A 382 17.96 -10.07 7.11
C PHE A 382 17.90 -8.56 7.23
N TYR A 383 16.89 -7.96 6.62
CA TYR A 383 16.64 -6.53 6.74
C TYR A 383 15.16 -6.22 6.85
N HIS A 384 14.87 -5.07 7.42
CA HIS A 384 13.56 -4.45 7.38
C HIS A 384 13.72 -3.00 6.92
N MET A 385 13.09 -2.62 5.82
CA MET A 385 13.06 -1.23 5.36
C MET A 385 12.03 -0.47 6.18
N SER A 386 12.49 0.43 7.05
CA SER A 386 11.60 1.22 7.88
C SER A 386 11.17 2.49 7.16
N TYR A 387 12.13 3.20 6.56
CA TYR A 387 11.91 4.42 5.79
C TYR A 387 12.86 4.49 4.61
N ASP A 388 12.38 4.96 3.47
CA ASP A 388 13.22 5.29 2.32
C ASP A 388 12.66 6.52 1.59
N GLY A 389 13.28 7.68 1.81
CA GLY A 389 12.86 8.95 1.21
C GLY A 389 13.43 9.19 -0.18
N LEU A 390 14.33 8.31 -0.67
CA LEU A 390 14.81 8.33 -2.06
C LEU A 390 14.07 7.32 -2.95
N ALA A 391 13.38 6.37 -2.35
CA ALA A 391 12.46 5.51 -3.07
C ALA A 391 11.31 6.35 -3.66
N ASP A 392 10.92 6.01 -4.89
CA ASP A 392 9.79 6.64 -5.58
C ASP A 392 8.47 6.52 -4.78
N ASN A 393 8.38 5.54 -3.88
CA ASN A 393 7.37 5.43 -2.83
C ASN A 393 8.04 5.31 -1.45
N PRO A 394 7.79 6.25 -0.51
CA PRO A 394 8.38 6.15 0.81
C PRO A 394 7.83 4.95 1.56
N VAL A 395 8.71 4.01 1.87
CA VAL A 395 8.42 2.92 2.81
C VAL A 395 8.12 3.56 4.17
N GLY A 396 7.03 3.16 4.80
CA GLY A 396 6.60 3.71 6.08
C GLY A 396 6.23 2.58 7.04
N SER A 397 7.23 1.92 7.61
CA SER A 397 6.99 0.96 8.68
C SER A 397 6.50 1.67 9.94
N ALA A 398 5.57 1.03 10.67
CA ALA A 398 5.04 1.55 11.93
C ALA A 398 6.16 1.79 12.95
N ILE A 399 7.26 1.03 12.88
CA ILE A 399 8.41 1.18 13.78
C ILE A 399 9.13 2.54 13.61
N ASN A 400 8.89 3.29 12.53
CA ASN A 400 9.37 4.68 12.43
C ASN A 400 8.85 5.57 13.56
N ALA A 401 7.67 5.27 14.11
CA ALA A 401 7.10 6.01 15.23
C ALA A 401 8.00 5.97 16.48
N VAL A 402 8.89 4.96 16.59
CA VAL A 402 9.87 4.84 17.67
C VAL A 402 11.32 5.12 17.20
N LEU A 403 11.67 4.85 15.94
CA LEU A 403 13.04 5.07 15.44
C LEU A 403 13.35 6.54 15.09
N VAL A 404 12.39 7.28 14.55
CA VAL A 404 12.63 8.69 14.17
C VAL A 404 12.80 9.58 15.40
N PRO A 405 11.98 9.47 16.47
CA PRO A 405 12.23 10.26 17.67
C PRO A 405 13.57 9.91 18.35
N LEU A 406 14.00 8.64 18.34
CA LEU A 406 15.36 8.23 18.77
C LEU A 406 16.43 9.04 18.01
N LEU A 407 16.35 9.09 16.68
CA LEU A 407 17.29 9.85 15.85
C LEU A 407 17.31 11.34 16.20
N PHE A 408 16.14 11.95 16.40
CA PHE A 408 16.07 13.37 16.78
C PHE A 408 16.68 13.64 18.16
N ILE A 409 16.43 12.76 19.13
CA ILE A 409 17.07 12.83 20.46
C ILE A 409 18.59 12.73 20.33
N PHE A 410 19.08 11.80 19.51
CA PHE A 410 20.51 11.66 19.26
C PHE A 410 21.10 12.91 18.60
N CYS A 411 20.48 13.43 17.53
CA CYS A 411 20.94 14.63 16.84
C CYS A 411 21.00 15.84 17.78
N ASP A 412 19.99 16.05 18.63
CA ASP A 412 20.01 17.13 19.62
C ASP A 412 21.12 16.94 20.66
N LYS A 413 21.29 15.73 21.20
CA LYS A 413 22.36 15.42 22.18
C LYS A 413 23.76 15.58 21.58
N ALA A 414 23.95 15.11 20.36
CA ALA A 414 25.21 15.15 19.61
C ALA A 414 25.47 16.51 18.95
N LYS A 415 24.50 17.43 18.99
CA LYS A 415 24.54 18.73 18.30
C LYS A 415 24.82 18.61 16.80
N ILE A 416 24.24 17.57 16.18
CA ILE A 416 24.31 17.33 14.74
C ILE A 416 23.09 18.01 14.09
N PRO A 417 23.30 18.91 13.11
CA PRO A 417 22.19 19.52 12.39
C PRO A 417 21.44 18.47 11.58
N PHE A 418 20.11 18.46 11.72
CA PHE A 418 19.24 17.55 10.99
C PHE A 418 18.51 18.31 9.88
N ASN A 419 18.80 17.94 8.62
CA ASN A 419 18.23 18.62 7.45
C ASN A 419 17.13 17.78 6.78
N ASN A 420 17.46 16.54 6.45
CA ASN A 420 16.56 15.63 5.74
C ASN A 420 16.83 14.18 6.14
N LEU A 421 15.76 13.38 6.25
CA LEU A 421 15.88 11.93 6.43
C LEU A 421 15.99 11.27 5.05
N ILE A 422 17.08 10.52 4.82
CA ILE A 422 17.27 9.79 3.56
C ILE A 422 16.67 8.39 3.66
N ARG A 423 17.09 7.59 4.64
CA ARG A 423 16.69 6.19 4.78
C ARG A 423 16.83 5.72 6.23
N VAL A 424 15.93 4.84 6.66
CA VAL A 424 16.03 4.07 7.90
C VAL A 424 15.87 2.59 7.54
N ARG A 425 16.92 1.80 7.77
CA ARG A 425 16.96 0.36 7.53
C ARG A 425 17.42 -0.33 8.80
N LEU A 426 16.71 -1.38 9.20
CA LEU A 426 17.17 -2.29 10.25
C LEU A 426 17.87 -3.46 9.57
N GLY A 427 19.01 -3.88 10.13
CA GLY A 427 19.74 -5.08 9.73
C GLY A 427 19.76 -6.09 10.88
N MET A 428 19.59 -7.36 10.55
CA MET A 428 19.73 -8.47 11.49
C MET A 428 20.59 -9.55 10.84
N PHE A 429 21.64 -9.96 11.54
CA PHE A 429 22.49 -11.07 11.14
C PHE A 429 22.36 -12.18 12.18
N ALA A 430 22.11 -13.39 11.71
CA ALA A 430 22.07 -14.57 12.58
C ALA A 430 23.48 -15.02 12.91
N LYS A 431 23.62 -15.68 14.06
CA LYS A 431 24.87 -16.33 14.45
C LYS A 431 25.30 -17.31 13.36
N THR A 432 26.50 -17.14 12.84
CA THR A 432 27.03 -17.93 11.73
C THR A 432 28.43 -18.42 12.08
N PRO A 433 28.77 -19.70 11.83
CA PRO A 433 30.08 -20.27 12.21
C PRO A 433 31.20 -19.89 11.22
N ILE A 434 30.99 -18.88 10.37
CA ILE A 434 31.93 -18.48 9.33
C ILE A 434 32.90 -17.48 9.96
N ASP A 435 34.15 -17.87 10.16
CA ASP A 435 35.16 -16.97 10.71
C ASP A 435 35.62 -15.97 9.66
N VAL A 436 35.10 -14.74 9.73
CA VAL A 436 35.47 -13.61 8.87
C VAL A 436 35.64 -12.34 9.69
N GLU A 437 36.59 -11.51 9.28
CA GLU A 437 36.93 -10.28 10.01
C GLU A 437 35.82 -9.22 9.94
N TYR A 438 35.11 -9.17 8.81
CA TYR A 438 33.98 -8.30 8.51
C TYR A 438 33.31 -8.75 7.19
N HIS A 439 32.06 -8.34 6.97
CA HIS A 439 31.39 -8.48 5.67
C HIS A 439 31.94 -7.48 4.62
N ASN A 440 31.53 -7.60 3.37
CA ASN A 440 31.98 -6.72 2.30
C ASN A 440 31.81 -5.22 2.64
N PRO A 441 32.88 -4.39 2.56
CA PRO A 441 32.79 -2.95 2.78
C PRO A 441 31.94 -2.25 1.72
N HIS A 442 31.13 -1.27 2.14
CA HIS A 442 30.29 -0.47 1.26
C HIS A 442 30.09 0.96 1.77
N VAL A 443 29.55 1.80 0.88
CA VAL A 443 28.87 3.05 1.24
C VAL A 443 27.39 2.94 0.90
N ASP A 444 26.56 3.57 1.73
CA ASP A 444 25.11 3.55 1.55
C ASP A 444 24.66 4.34 0.32
N PHE A 445 25.30 5.49 0.09
CA PHE A 445 25.03 6.35 -1.06
C PHE A 445 26.32 6.98 -1.61
N TYR A 446 26.40 7.13 -2.93
CA TYR A 446 27.50 7.86 -3.61
C TYR A 446 27.18 9.36 -3.76
N VAL A 447 26.45 9.91 -2.79
CA VAL A 447 26.19 11.34 -2.63
C VAL A 447 26.52 11.73 -1.19
N PRO A 448 26.90 13.00 -0.91
CA PRO A 448 27.20 13.43 0.46
C PRO A 448 26.02 13.19 1.41
N HIS A 449 26.27 12.45 2.49
CA HIS A 449 25.28 12.13 3.52
C HIS A 449 25.99 11.77 4.83
N ASN A 450 25.23 11.70 5.92
CA ASN A 450 25.71 11.19 7.21
C ASN A 450 25.03 9.85 7.50
N VAL A 451 25.76 8.93 8.13
CA VAL A 451 25.24 7.65 8.63
C VAL A 451 25.05 7.77 10.14
N ALA A 452 23.95 7.22 10.65
CA ALA A 452 23.75 7.00 12.08
C ALA A 452 23.34 5.55 12.33
N LEU A 453 24.01 4.88 13.26
CA LEU A 453 23.79 3.48 13.61
C LEU A 453 23.39 3.36 15.07
N TYR A 454 22.27 2.67 15.34
CA TYR A 454 21.80 2.35 16.68
C TYR A 454 21.80 0.83 16.89
N TYR A 455 22.37 0.38 18.00
CA TYR A 455 22.40 -1.03 18.36
C TYR A 455 21.22 -1.39 19.26
N VAL A 456 20.34 -2.24 18.74
CA VAL A 456 19.10 -2.67 19.41
C VAL A 456 19.38 -3.65 20.55
N ASN A 457 20.41 -4.47 20.42
CA ASN A 457 20.84 -5.48 21.38
C ASN A 457 22.37 -5.53 21.51
N ASP A 458 22.86 -6.25 22.53
CA ASP A 458 24.27 -6.59 22.66
C ASP A 458 24.64 -7.70 21.67
N SER A 459 25.81 -7.62 21.06
CA SER A 459 26.32 -8.60 20.08
C SER A 459 27.84 -8.51 19.97
N ASP A 460 28.48 -9.58 19.51
CA ASP A 460 29.92 -9.65 19.21
C ASP A 460 30.25 -9.42 17.72
N GLY A 461 29.23 -9.17 16.89
CA GLY A 461 29.40 -8.76 15.49
C GLY A 461 29.74 -7.28 15.35
N ASP A 462 31.02 -6.93 15.38
CA ASP A 462 31.51 -5.56 15.29
C ASP A 462 31.09 -4.83 13.99
N THR A 463 31.02 -3.50 14.07
CA THR A 463 30.99 -2.62 12.89
C THR A 463 32.35 -2.01 12.66
N VAL A 464 32.81 -2.00 11.42
CA VAL A 464 34.11 -1.44 11.01
C VAL A 464 33.87 -0.26 10.07
N VAL A 465 34.47 0.89 10.37
CA VAL A 465 34.56 2.07 9.51
C VAL A 465 35.99 2.15 8.98
N PHE A 466 36.16 2.41 7.69
CA PHE A 466 37.45 2.41 6.99
C PHE A 466 37.93 3.82 6.66
N ASN A 467 39.24 3.98 6.40
CA ASN A 467 39.81 5.28 6.01
C ASN A 467 39.39 5.68 4.60
N GLU A 468 39.16 4.69 3.73
CA GLU A 468 38.81 4.91 2.34
C GLU A 468 37.40 5.47 2.19
N THR A 469 37.21 6.38 1.23
CA THR A 469 35.93 7.04 0.98
C THR A 469 35.42 6.83 -0.45
N SER A 470 34.12 7.07 -0.66
CA SER A 470 33.49 7.06 -1.98
C SER A 470 34.07 8.08 -2.97
N ASP A 471 34.78 9.10 -2.46
CA ASP A 471 35.47 10.09 -3.28
C ASP A 471 36.79 9.52 -3.86
N GLN A 472 37.34 8.49 -3.22
CA GLN A 472 38.59 7.83 -3.61
C GLN A 472 38.36 6.52 -4.38
N ILE A 473 37.30 5.79 -4.01
CA ILE A 473 36.97 4.48 -4.57
C ILE A 473 35.50 4.53 -4.99
N ASP A 474 35.26 4.49 -6.29
CA ASP A 474 33.91 4.48 -6.86
C ASP A 474 33.24 3.09 -6.74
N LEU A 475 31.99 3.02 -7.16
CA LEU A 475 31.17 1.80 -7.09
C LEU A 475 31.80 0.62 -7.84
N GLU A 476 32.33 0.84 -9.05
CA GLU A 476 32.88 -0.21 -9.90
C GLU A 476 34.18 -0.79 -9.34
N GLN A 477 34.96 0.04 -8.63
CA GLN A 477 36.23 -0.34 -8.03
C GLN A 477 36.06 -1.00 -6.65
N SER A 478 34.95 -0.73 -5.96
CA SER A 478 34.73 -1.16 -4.57
C SER A 478 34.89 -2.67 -4.35
N ALA A 479 34.29 -3.50 -5.21
CA ALA A 479 34.36 -4.96 -5.09
C ALA A 479 35.77 -5.49 -5.34
N ARG A 480 36.49 -4.91 -6.30
CA ARG A 480 37.89 -5.27 -6.54
C ARG A 480 38.77 -4.92 -5.34
N HIS A 481 38.57 -3.74 -4.75
CA HIS A 481 39.33 -3.30 -3.57
C HIS A 481 39.07 -4.17 -2.34
N ALA A 482 37.82 -4.61 -2.16
CA ALA A 482 37.43 -5.57 -1.14
C ALA A 482 38.07 -6.95 -1.36
N ASN A 483 37.99 -7.48 -2.59
CA ASN A 483 38.58 -8.77 -2.95
C ASN A 483 40.11 -8.79 -2.80
N GLU A 484 40.77 -7.65 -3.04
CA GLU A 484 42.21 -7.47 -2.85
C GLU A 484 42.59 -7.12 -1.39
N LYS A 485 41.62 -7.05 -0.47
CA LYS A 485 41.78 -6.75 0.97
C LYS A 485 42.55 -5.44 1.25
N LYS A 486 42.20 -4.39 0.51
CA LYS A 486 42.91 -3.10 0.57
C LYS A 486 42.26 -2.03 1.47
N PHE A 487 41.13 -2.33 2.09
CA PHE A 487 40.49 -1.42 3.05
C PHE A 487 41.26 -1.37 4.36
N THR A 488 41.47 -0.17 4.91
CA THR A 488 42.23 0.04 6.15
C THR A 488 41.32 0.58 7.26
N GLN A 489 41.39 -0.03 8.45
CA GLN A 489 40.48 0.31 9.54
C GLN A 489 40.74 1.74 10.07
N LEU A 490 39.67 2.55 10.11
CA LEU A 490 39.63 3.84 10.80
C LEU A 490 39.11 3.66 12.23
N LYS A 491 37.99 2.94 12.40
CA LYS A 491 37.40 2.65 13.72
C LYS A 491 36.65 1.33 13.71
N ARG A 492 36.63 0.65 14.85
CA ARG A 492 35.85 -0.57 15.11
C ARG A 492 34.97 -0.34 16.33
N ILE A 493 33.71 -0.74 16.24
CA ILE A 493 32.66 -0.43 17.23
C ILE A 493 31.93 -1.72 17.56
N SER A 494 31.94 -2.08 18.84
CA SER A 494 31.19 -3.24 19.33
C SER A 494 29.73 -2.88 19.63
N PRO A 495 28.77 -3.71 19.17
CA PRO A 495 27.35 -3.54 19.47
C PRO A 495 27.09 -3.60 20.96
N LYS A 496 26.45 -2.55 21.47
CA LYS A 496 25.96 -2.49 22.84
C LYS A 496 24.56 -1.91 22.82
N LYS A 497 23.59 -2.58 23.44
CA LYS A 497 22.21 -2.10 23.48
C LYS A 497 22.15 -0.64 23.95
N GLY A 498 21.39 0.18 23.22
CA GLY A 498 21.23 1.60 23.56
C GLY A 498 22.35 2.52 23.04
N ARG A 499 23.42 1.97 22.47
CA ARG A 499 24.49 2.75 21.83
C ARG A 499 24.04 3.27 20.47
N MET A 500 24.36 4.53 20.20
CA MET A 500 24.22 5.14 18.89
C MET A 500 25.51 5.81 18.47
N MET A 501 25.85 5.72 17.18
CA MET A 501 26.98 6.42 16.59
C MET A 501 26.57 7.12 15.30
N ALA A 502 27.32 8.15 14.90
CA ALA A 502 27.19 8.77 13.59
C ALA A 502 28.55 9.18 13.02
N PHE A 503 28.64 9.20 11.69
CA PHE A 503 29.86 9.51 10.95
C PHE A 503 29.52 9.99 9.52
N ASP A 504 30.51 10.57 8.84
CA ASP A 504 30.42 10.91 7.42
C ASP A 504 30.21 9.66 6.55
N GLY A 505 29.07 9.61 5.86
CA GLY A 505 28.62 8.45 5.08
C GLY A 505 29.44 8.16 3.82
N ARG A 506 30.40 9.02 3.47
CA ARG A 506 31.37 8.74 2.40
C ARG A 506 32.38 7.68 2.81
N HIS A 507 32.62 7.46 4.10
CA HIS A 507 33.52 6.40 4.54
C HIS A 507 32.92 5.02 4.27
N TYR A 508 33.72 4.15 3.66
CA TYR A 508 33.36 2.73 3.56
C TYR A 508 33.21 2.14 4.96
N HIS A 509 32.23 1.26 5.12
CA HIS A 509 31.99 0.55 6.37
C HIS A 509 31.45 -0.87 6.11
N ALA A 510 31.59 -1.72 7.12
CA ALA A 510 31.14 -3.10 7.08
C ALA A 510 30.52 -3.50 8.41
N SER A 511 29.51 -4.37 8.34
CA SER A 511 29.00 -5.11 9.50
C SER A 511 29.74 -6.43 9.66
N MET A 512 29.45 -7.13 10.76
CA MET A 512 29.87 -8.51 11.00
C MET A 512 28.69 -9.26 11.62
N HIS A 513 28.58 -10.55 11.33
CA HIS A 513 27.61 -11.41 12.01
C HIS A 513 28.17 -11.87 13.37
N PRO A 514 27.30 -12.18 14.35
CA PRO A 514 27.74 -12.73 15.61
C PRO A 514 28.29 -14.15 15.46
N MET A 515 29.25 -14.51 16.31
CA MET A 515 29.95 -15.81 16.29
C MET A 515 29.38 -16.81 17.28
#